data_AF-A0A1G1NUD2-F1
#
_entry.id   AF-A0A1G1NUD2-F1
#
_cell.length_a   1.000
_cell.length_b   1.000
_cell.length_c   1.000
_cell.angle_alpha   90.00
_cell.angle_beta   90.00
_cell.angle_gamma   90.00
#
_symmetry.space_group_name_H-M   'P 1'
#
loop_
_entity.id
_entity.type
_entity.pdbx_description
1 polymer ?
#
loop_
_entity_poly.entity_id
_entity_poly.type
_entity_poly.pdbx_seq_one_letter_code
_entity_poly.pdbx_strand_id
1 'polypeptide(L)'
;MRGINRILTAPFTAFFIRSGLHPNYITLLGGAVGILAFFSFSIGTKAGFIVGAFLFEAFYILDNCDGEVARARGLSSEFGSWMDTLVDCFIHVLAFIGIGIGASRIAENPLMIFVGIAAGMGTFLSTFVAMLQKTRNYGLAIHGMPKAPAGAEKKITAIDRLIDILSVGDFSLVLLLFAIFNKMELLLWLGAIGANLFCIILLAINFKYLTGREE
;
A
#
# COMPACT_ATOMS: atom_id res chain seq x y z
N MET A 1 -3.76 -11.95 7.86
CA MET A 1 -3.19 -12.13 6.51
C MET A 1 -3.59 -13.49 5.96
N ARG A 2 -4.02 -13.57 4.69
CA ARG A 2 -4.37 -14.83 4.01
C ARG A 2 -3.27 -15.20 3.00
N GLY A 3 -2.89 -16.49 2.99
CA GLY A 3 -2.19 -17.14 1.87
C GLY A 3 -0.69 -16.84 1.73
N ILE A 4 -0.32 -16.22 0.60
CA ILE A 4 1.04 -16.17 0.04
C ILE A 4 1.97 -15.28 0.86
N ASN A 5 1.51 -14.08 1.24
CA ASN A 5 2.32 -13.13 2.01
C ASN A 5 2.75 -13.71 3.36
N ARG A 6 1.93 -14.58 3.99
CA ARG A 6 2.28 -15.26 5.24
C ARG A 6 3.43 -16.27 5.09
N ILE A 7 3.54 -16.93 3.93
CA ILE A 7 4.61 -17.90 3.69
C ILE A 7 5.93 -17.15 3.47
N LEU A 8 5.88 -16.04 2.74
CA LEU A 8 7.05 -15.20 2.47
C LEU A 8 7.53 -14.44 3.72
N THR A 9 6.62 -13.92 4.54
CA THR A 9 6.96 -13.15 5.75
C THR A 9 7.41 -14.03 6.91
N ALA A 10 6.88 -15.25 7.06
CA ALA A 10 7.16 -16.14 8.20
C ALA A 10 8.66 -16.29 8.58
N PRO A 11 9.60 -16.55 7.65
CA PRO A 11 11.02 -16.66 8.02
C PRO A 11 11.60 -15.32 8.51
N PHE A 12 11.21 -14.19 7.91
CA PHE A 12 11.66 -12.86 8.31
C PHE A 12 11.07 -12.46 9.65
N THR A 13 9.77 -12.66 9.87
CA THR A 13 9.11 -12.47 11.16
C THR A 13 9.80 -13.29 12.26
N ALA A 14 10.08 -14.58 12.01
CA ALA A 14 10.79 -15.42 12.97
C ALA A 14 12.21 -14.94 13.27
N PHE A 15 12.92 -14.41 12.26
CA PHE A 15 14.23 -13.79 12.44
C PHE A 15 14.15 -12.54 13.32
N PHE A 16 13.20 -11.63 13.05
CA PHE A 16 13.03 -10.40 13.82
C PHE A 16 12.54 -10.62 15.25
N ILE A 17 11.70 -11.63 15.48
CA ILE A 17 11.32 -12.05 16.82
C ILE A 17 12.56 -12.51 17.60
N ARG A 18 13.43 -13.31 16.97
CA ARG A 18 14.66 -13.81 17.61
C ARG A 18 15.72 -12.73 17.82
N SER A 19 15.83 -11.76 16.92
CA SER A 19 16.81 -10.67 17.05
C SER A 19 16.47 -9.66 18.14
N GLY A 20 15.23 -9.69 18.65
CA GLY A 20 14.80 -8.80 19.72
C GLY A 20 14.57 -7.35 19.29
N LEU A 21 14.67 -7.04 17.99
CA LEU A 21 14.45 -5.70 17.44
C LEU A 21 13.03 -5.20 17.73
N HIS A 22 12.93 -3.92 18.10
CA HIS A 22 11.63 -3.28 18.34
C HIS A 22 10.87 -3.10 17.00
N PRO A 23 9.54 -3.34 16.94
CA PRO A 23 8.74 -3.21 15.72
C PRO A 23 8.99 -1.90 14.96
N ASN A 24 9.02 -0.77 15.68
CA ASN A 24 9.25 0.53 15.05
C ASN A 24 10.56 0.64 14.25
N TYR A 25 11.63 -0.08 14.65
CA TYR A 25 12.85 -0.09 13.85
C TYR A 25 12.68 -0.87 12.55
N ILE A 26 11.84 -1.91 12.55
CA ILE A 26 11.51 -2.68 11.34
C ILE A 26 10.72 -1.78 10.38
N THR A 27 9.77 -0.99 10.87
CA THR A 27 9.06 0.01 10.06
C THR A 27 10.03 1.02 9.44
N LEU A 28 10.99 1.55 10.21
CA LEU A 28 11.98 2.50 9.70
C LEU A 28 12.91 1.88 8.66
N LEU A 29 13.33 0.62 8.86
CA LEU A 29 14.10 -0.14 7.88
C LEU A 29 13.29 -0.35 6.59
N GLY A 30 12.01 -0.69 6.71
CA GLY A 30 11.07 -0.75 5.60
C GLY A 30 11.02 0.58 4.83
N GLY A 31 10.83 1.70 5.54
CA GLY A 31 10.82 3.03 4.96
C GLY A 31 12.11 3.35 4.18
N ALA A 32 13.28 3.00 4.73
CA ALA A 32 14.54 3.18 4.02
C ALA A 32 14.60 2.36 2.71
N VAL A 33 14.14 1.11 2.73
CA VAL A 33 14.05 0.26 1.53
C VAL A 33 13.06 0.85 0.51
N GLY A 34 11.93 1.39 0.97
CA GLY A 34 10.96 2.08 0.13
C GLY A 34 11.52 3.32 -0.56
N ILE A 35 12.35 4.09 0.13
CA ILE A 35 13.05 5.25 -0.46
C ILE A 35 14.04 4.80 -1.55
N LEU A 36 14.75 3.68 -1.33
CA LEU A 36 15.62 3.11 -2.38
C LEU A 36 14.80 2.67 -3.61
N ALA A 37 13.59 2.13 -3.40
CA ALA A 37 12.68 1.80 -4.49
C ALA A 37 12.32 3.04 -5.33
N PHE A 38 11.99 4.16 -4.68
CA PHE A 38 11.74 5.45 -5.34
C PHE A 38 12.89 5.88 -6.24
N PHE A 39 14.13 5.86 -5.74
CA PHE A 39 15.29 6.23 -6.54
C PHE A 39 15.48 5.28 -7.71
N SER A 40 15.31 3.98 -7.51
CA SER A 40 15.40 2.97 -8.57
C SER A 40 14.36 3.19 -9.67
N PHE A 41 13.09 3.46 -9.30
CA PHE A 41 12.04 3.79 -10.26
C PHE A 41 12.39 5.05 -11.06
N SER A 42 12.93 6.07 -10.37
CA SER A 42 13.25 7.37 -10.97
C SER A 42 14.38 7.31 -12.02
N ILE A 43 15.17 6.22 -12.06
CA ILE A 43 16.21 6.03 -13.08
C ILE A 43 15.58 6.06 -14.49
N GLY A 44 14.39 5.49 -14.67
CA GLY A 44 13.73 5.43 -15.97
C GLY A 44 14.38 4.44 -16.93
N THR A 45 14.70 3.24 -16.43
CA THR A 45 15.11 2.10 -17.27
C THR A 45 14.30 0.88 -16.87
N LYS A 46 14.15 -0.09 -17.79
CA LYS A 46 13.47 -1.36 -17.48
C LYS A 46 14.10 -2.06 -16.27
N ALA A 47 15.44 -2.09 -16.20
CA ALA A 47 16.15 -2.65 -15.06
C ALA A 47 15.87 -1.87 -13.77
N GLY A 48 15.88 -0.54 -13.82
CA GLY A 48 15.54 0.32 -12.67
C GLY A 48 14.12 0.08 -12.16
N PHE A 49 13.14 -0.13 -13.06
CA PHE A 49 11.78 -0.49 -12.68
C PHE A 49 11.67 -1.87 -12.04
N ILE A 50 12.38 -2.87 -12.57
CA ILE A 50 12.37 -4.22 -12.00
C ILE A 50 13.03 -4.23 -10.61
N VAL A 51 14.20 -3.59 -10.47
CA VAL A 51 14.88 -3.46 -9.17
C VAL A 51 14.03 -2.68 -8.18
N GLY A 52 13.42 -1.58 -8.62
CA GLY A 52 12.49 -0.81 -7.80
C GLY A 52 11.30 -1.64 -7.33
N ALA A 53 10.75 -2.49 -8.21
CA ALA A 53 9.65 -3.38 -7.86
C ALA A 53 10.04 -4.41 -6.78
N PHE A 54 11.22 -5.01 -6.89
CA PHE A 54 11.72 -5.92 -5.86
C PHE A 54 12.00 -5.22 -4.54
N LEU A 55 12.55 -4.00 -4.57
CA LEU A 55 12.74 -3.20 -3.36
C LEU A 55 11.40 -2.84 -2.72
N PHE A 56 10.40 -2.49 -3.53
CA PHE A 56 9.07 -2.16 -3.05
C PHE A 56 8.33 -3.38 -2.46
N GLU A 57 8.51 -4.56 -3.06
CA GLU A 57 8.08 -5.85 -2.47
C GLU A 57 8.77 -6.11 -1.12
N ALA A 58 10.08 -5.88 -1.04
CA ALA A 58 10.83 -6.02 0.21
C ALA A 58 10.33 -5.06 1.30
N PHE A 59 9.99 -3.82 0.94
CA PHE A 59 9.32 -2.87 1.84
C PHE A 59 8.01 -3.46 2.38
N TYR A 60 7.13 -3.97 1.51
CA TYR A 60 5.88 -4.61 1.91
C TYR A 60 6.06 -5.82 2.84
N ILE A 61 7.08 -6.64 2.60
CA ILE A 61 7.40 -7.77 3.46
C ILE A 61 7.79 -7.26 4.86
N LEU A 62 8.61 -6.20 4.94
CA LEU A 62 9.06 -5.61 6.22
C LEU A 62 7.91 -4.96 6.99
N ASP A 63 7.04 -4.23 6.31
CA ASP A 63 5.80 -3.64 6.86
C ASP A 63 4.91 -4.73 7.48
N ASN A 64 4.68 -5.82 6.75
CA ASN A 64 3.92 -6.95 7.29
C ASN A 64 4.62 -7.61 8.50
N CYS A 65 5.95 -7.67 8.51
CA CYS A 65 6.73 -8.25 9.60
C CYS A 65 6.61 -7.42 10.89
N ASP A 66 6.62 -6.09 10.82
CA ASP A 66 6.61 -5.26 12.02
C ASP A 66 5.34 -5.46 12.87
N GLY A 67 4.18 -5.58 12.21
CA GLY A 67 2.90 -5.79 12.85
C GLY A 67 2.77 -7.21 13.41
N GLU A 68 3.35 -8.20 12.73
CA GLU A 68 3.44 -9.57 13.25
C GLU A 68 4.35 -9.65 14.48
N VAL A 69 5.53 -9.00 14.44
CA VAL A 69 6.46 -8.93 15.58
C VAL A 69 5.82 -8.20 16.76
N ALA A 70 5.13 -7.08 16.52
CA ALA A 70 4.43 -6.32 17.54
C ALA A 70 3.37 -7.16 18.27
N ARG A 71 2.56 -7.91 17.52
CA ARG A 71 1.54 -8.82 18.09
C ARG A 71 2.18 -10.00 18.83
N ALA A 72 3.18 -10.63 18.24
CA ALA A 72 3.83 -11.81 18.82
C ALA A 72 4.56 -11.48 20.13
N ARG A 73 5.08 -10.25 20.27
CA ARG A 73 5.85 -9.82 21.45
C ARG A 73 5.04 -8.97 22.43
N GLY A 74 3.76 -8.70 22.16
CA GLY A 74 2.93 -7.83 23.00
C GLY A 74 3.40 -6.37 23.02
N LEU A 75 4.05 -5.90 21.94
CA LEU A 75 4.59 -4.54 21.79
C LEU A 75 3.71 -3.65 20.89
N SER A 76 2.48 -4.07 20.61
CA SER A 76 1.51 -3.27 19.86
C SER A 76 1.20 -1.96 20.61
N SER A 77 1.28 -0.82 19.89
CA SER A 77 0.99 0.50 20.45
C SER A 77 0.26 1.37 19.43
N GLU A 78 -0.51 2.37 19.92
CA GLU A 78 -1.17 3.33 19.03
C GLU A 78 -0.16 4.15 18.22
N PHE A 79 0.93 4.58 18.86
CA PHE A 79 2.02 5.28 18.19
C PHE A 79 2.62 4.43 17.06
N GLY A 80 2.95 3.17 17.33
CA GLY A 80 3.49 2.26 16.31
C GLY A 80 2.51 2.09 15.15
N SER A 81 1.23 1.91 15.44
CA SER A 81 0.19 1.78 14.40
C SER A 81 -0.05 3.06 13.59
N TRP A 82 0.22 4.25 14.15
CA TRP A 82 0.15 5.50 13.40
C TRP A 82 1.39 5.70 12.53
N MET A 83 2.56 5.41 13.09
CA MET A 83 3.85 5.48 12.38
C MET A 83 3.89 4.54 11.17
N ASP A 84 3.46 3.29 11.36
CA ASP A 84 3.27 2.28 10.31
C ASP A 84 2.44 2.82 9.13
N THR A 85 1.21 3.29 9.41
CA THR A 85 0.34 3.87 8.38
C THR A 85 0.94 5.11 7.69
N LEU A 86 1.71 5.94 8.41
CA LEU A 86 2.37 7.09 7.79
C LEU A 86 3.52 6.69 6.87
N VAL A 87 4.36 5.77 7.31
CA VAL A 87 5.50 5.28 6.52
C VAL A 87 4.96 4.60 5.26
N ASP A 88 3.95 3.74 5.40
CA ASP A 88 3.31 3.09 4.26
C ASP A 88 2.74 4.09 3.24
N CYS A 89 1.96 5.07 3.71
CA CYS A 89 1.44 6.13 2.87
C CYS A 89 2.56 6.90 2.16
N PHE A 90 3.60 7.29 2.89
CA PHE A 90 4.71 8.05 2.36
C PHE A 90 5.47 7.28 1.26
N ILE A 91 5.76 6.00 1.49
CA ILE A 91 6.46 5.15 0.53
C ILE A 91 5.62 4.89 -0.71
N HIS A 92 4.30 4.70 -0.58
CA HIS A 92 3.39 4.58 -1.71
C HIS A 92 3.37 5.84 -2.59
N VAL A 93 3.26 7.01 -1.96
CA VAL A 93 3.29 8.30 -2.67
C VAL A 93 4.62 8.45 -3.41
N LEU A 94 5.74 8.18 -2.74
CA LEU A 94 7.05 8.22 -3.36
C LEU A 94 7.15 7.24 -4.53
N ALA A 95 6.67 6.00 -4.39
CA ALA A 95 6.71 5.01 -5.47
C ALA A 95 6.00 5.53 -6.73
N PHE A 96 4.79 6.09 -6.61
CA PHE A 96 4.09 6.68 -7.76
C PHE A 96 4.84 7.86 -8.40
N ILE A 97 5.41 8.75 -7.57
CA ILE A 97 6.21 9.87 -8.07
C ILE A 97 7.45 9.36 -8.81
N GLY A 98 8.16 8.39 -8.24
CA GLY A 98 9.36 7.80 -8.84
C GLY A 98 9.07 7.08 -10.15
N ILE A 99 7.96 6.34 -10.22
CA ILE A 99 7.48 5.74 -11.45
C ILE A 99 7.14 6.82 -12.48
N GLY A 100 6.49 7.92 -12.08
CA GLY A 100 6.19 9.05 -12.97
C GLY A 100 7.43 9.70 -13.55
N ILE A 101 8.46 9.94 -12.73
CA ILE A 101 9.77 10.46 -13.16
C ILE A 101 10.46 9.49 -14.12
N GLY A 102 10.48 8.19 -13.81
CA GLY A 102 11.09 7.20 -14.67
C GLY A 102 10.35 7.03 -16.00
N ALA A 103 9.01 7.00 -15.96
CA ALA A 103 8.17 6.84 -17.13
C ALA A 103 8.25 8.06 -18.05
N SER A 104 8.35 9.28 -17.51
CA SER A 104 8.50 10.47 -18.35
C SER A 104 9.79 10.47 -19.17
N ARG A 105 10.84 9.80 -18.69
CA ARG A 105 12.12 9.66 -19.40
C ARG A 105 12.04 8.64 -20.54
N ILE A 106 11.38 7.50 -20.31
CA ILE A 106 11.23 6.44 -21.33
C ILE A 106 10.23 6.83 -22.42
N ALA A 107 9.11 7.43 -22.02
CA ALA A 107 8.04 7.83 -22.92
C ALA A 107 8.31 9.18 -23.61
N GLU A 108 9.40 9.87 -23.22
CA GLU A 108 9.67 11.27 -23.59
C GLU A 108 8.47 12.20 -23.35
N ASN A 109 7.66 11.89 -22.34
CA ASN A 109 6.40 12.56 -22.05
C ASN A 109 6.39 13.11 -20.62
N PRO A 110 6.63 14.43 -20.43
CA PRO A 110 6.61 15.07 -19.11
C PRO A 110 5.28 14.92 -18.36
N LEU A 111 4.17 14.66 -19.06
CA LEU A 111 2.86 14.45 -18.43
C LEU A 111 2.89 13.31 -17.41
N MET A 112 3.76 12.31 -17.59
CA MET A 112 3.83 11.17 -16.67
C MET A 112 4.24 11.55 -15.25
N ILE A 113 4.97 12.66 -15.06
CA ILE A 113 5.27 13.18 -13.72
C ILE A 113 3.96 13.62 -13.04
N PHE A 114 3.11 14.35 -13.76
CA PHE A 114 1.83 14.82 -13.23
C PHE A 114 0.86 13.67 -12.97
N VAL A 115 0.84 12.64 -13.84
CA VAL A 115 0.03 11.43 -13.59
C VAL A 115 0.52 10.72 -12.33
N GLY A 116 1.83 10.62 -12.11
CA GLY A 116 2.40 10.06 -10.88
C GLY A 116 2.05 10.86 -9.62
N ILE A 117 2.13 12.19 -9.70
CA ILE A 117 1.68 13.08 -8.61
C ILE A 117 0.18 12.89 -8.34
N ALA A 118 -0.66 12.81 -9.38
CA ALA A 118 -2.10 12.59 -9.24
C ALA A 118 -2.41 11.24 -8.56
N ALA A 119 -1.70 10.17 -8.91
CA ALA A 119 -1.80 8.88 -8.23
C ALA A 119 -1.40 8.98 -6.75
N GLY A 120 -0.24 9.59 -6.46
CA GLY A 120 0.22 9.81 -5.09
C GLY A 120 -0.77 10.65 -4.26
N MET A 121 -1.33 11.72 -4.83
CA MET A 121 -2.34 12.55 -4.17
C MET A 121 -3.60 11.77 -3.81
N GLY A 122 -4.10 10.92 -4.72
CA GLY A 122 -5.26 10.07 -4.45
C GLY A 122 -5.02 9.08 -3.31
N THR A 123 -3.84 8.46 -3.28
CA THR A 123 -3.42 7.57 -2.18
C THR A 123 -3.30 8.33 -0.87
N PHE A 124 -2.59 9.46 -0.87
CA PHE A 124 -2.41 10.29 0.32
C PHE A 124 -3.75 10.73 0.92
N LEU A 125 -4.66 11.23 0.10
CA LEU A 125 -5.96 11.73 0.58
C LEU A 125 -6.83 10.58 1.11
N SER A 126 -6.79 9.41 0.47
CA SER A 126 -7.49 8.21 0.94
C SER A 126 -6.98 7.77 2.32
N THR A 127 -5.65 7.71 2.49
CA THR A 127 -5.03 7.36 3.78
C THR A 127 -5.28 8.44 4.83
N PHE A 128 -5.31 9.71 4.45
CA PHE A 128 -5.64 10.81 5.36
C PHE A 128 -7.08 10.70 5.88
N VAL A 129 -8.04 10.45 5.01
CA VAL A 129 -9.45 10.21 5.41
C VAL A 129 -9.56 8.99 6.32
N ALA A 130 -8.86 7.91 6.00
CA ALA A 130 -8.78 6.71 6.84
C ALA A 130 -8.20 7.01 8.24
N MET A 131 -7.16 7.83 8.32
CA MET A 131 -6.57 8.26 9.59
C MET A 131 -7.53 9.12 10.41
N LEU A 132 -8.26 10.06 9.80
CA LEU A 132 -9.26 10.87 10.50
C LEU A 132 -10.37 10.01 11.11
N GLN A 133 -10.80 8.96 10.42
CA GLN A 133 -11.79 8.01 10.94
C GLN A 133 -11.24 7.25 12.15
N LYS A 134 -9.99 6.77 12.05
CA LYS A 134 -9.28 6.08 13.12
C LYS A 134 -9.19 6.95 14.39
N THR A 135 -8.84 8.23 14.27
CA THR A 135 -8.75 9.16 15.40
C THR A 135 -10.12 9.47 16.01
N ARG A 136 -11.18 9.52 15.21
CA ARG A 136 -12.54 9.84 15.66
C ARG A 136 -13.33 8.60 16.14
N ASN A 137 -12.71 7.42 16.23
CA ASN A 137 -13.36 6.14 16.56
C ASN A 137 -14.58 5.80 15.70
N TYR A 138 -14.74 6.43 14.53
CA TYR A 138 -15.72 5.99 13.55
C TYR A 138 -15.19 4.69 12.96
N GLY A 139 -15.95 3.61 13.12
CA GLY A 139 -15.55 2.29 12.62
C GLY A 139 -15.05 2.41 11.18
N LEU A 140 -13.82 1.96 10.94
CA LEU A 140 -13.13 2.06 9.66
C LEU A 140 -14.04 1.56 8.53
N ALA A 141 -14.63 2.47 7.76
CA ALA A 141 -15.49 2.11 6.62
C ALA A 141 -14.66 1.72 5.38
N ILE A 142 -13.36 1.45 5.55
CA ILE A 142 -12.46 0.95 4.50
C ILE A 142 -12.89 -0.45 4.06
N HIS A 143 -13.55 -1.22 4.94
CA HIS A 143 -14.31 -2.40 4.53
C HIS A 143 -15.73 -1.97 4.13
N GLY A 144 -15.89 -1.46 2.92
CA GLY A 144 -17.18 -1.17 2.28
C GLY A 144 -18.08 -2.41 2.04
N MET A 145 -18.00 -3.43 2.89
CA MET A 145 -18.99 -4.49 3.00
C MET A 145 -19.30 -4.68 4.48
N PRO A 146 -20.58 -4.80 4.87
CA PRO A 146 -20.93 -5.22 6.23
C PRO A 146 -20.12 -6.48 6.55
N LYS A 147 -19.48 -6.52 7.73
CA LYS A 147 -18.84 -7.75 8.23
C LYS A 147 -19.85 -8.87 8.04
N ALA A 148 -19.55 -9.81 7.13
CA ALA A 148 -20.43 -10.92 6.85
C ALA A 148 -20.75 -11.61 8.19
N PRO A 149 -22.02 -11.93 8.46
CA PRO A 149 -22.41 -12.54 9.73
C PRO A 149 -21.52 -13.76 10.00
N ALA A 150 -21.02 -13.85 11.24
CA ALA A 150 -20.15 -14.94 11.66
C ALA A 150 -20.86 -16.27 11.37
N GLY A 151 -20.33 -17.05 10.42
CA GLY A 151 -20.93 -18.32 9.98
C GLY A 151 -21.33 -18.41 8.51
N ALA A 152 -21.18 -17.36 7.69
CA ALA A 152 -21.39 -17.46 6.25
C ALA A 152 -20.22 -18.18 5.57
N GLU A 153 -20.41 -19.44 5.14
CA GLU A 153 -19.49 -20.10 4.21
C GLU A 153 -19.48 -19.34 2.87
N LYS A 154 -18.50 -18.46 2.69
CA LYS A 154 -18.31 -17.75 1.43
C LYS A 154 -17.74 -18.75 0.41
N LYS A 155 -18.56 -19.22 -0.53
CA LYS A 155 -18.08 -19.97 -1.70
C LYS A 155 -17.14 -19.07 -2.50
N ILE A 156 -15.83 -19.22 -2.28
CA ILE A 156 -14.82 -18.39 -2.95
C ILE A 156 -14.79 -18.78 -4.43
N THR A 157 -15.39 -17.95 -5.28
CA THR A 157 -15.34 -18.13 -6.74
C THR A 157 -13.95 -17.79 -7.28
N ALA A 158 -13.64 -18.22 -8.51
CA ALA A 158 -12.41 -17.81 -9.19
C ALA A 158 -12.32 -16.28 -9.36
N ILE A 159 -13.49 -15.63 -9.51
CA ILE A 159 -13.61 -14.17 -9.57
C ILE A 159 -13.30 -13.54 -8.21
N ASP A 160 -13.78 -14.10 -7.10
CA ASP A 160 -13.39 -13.63 -5.75
C ASP A 160 -11.88 -13.78 -5.51
N ARG A 161 -11.26 -14.87 -5.98
CA ARG A 161 -9.80 -15.04 -5.92
C ARG A 161 -9.06 -14.04 -6.80
N LEU A 162 -9.56 -13.78 -8.00
CA LEU A 162 -9.00 -12.77 -8.90
C LEU A 162 -9.15 -11.37 -8.30
N ILE A 163 -10.31 -11.06 -7.71
CA ILE A 163 -10.56 -9.81 -6.99
C ILE A 163 -9.66 -9.73 -5.77
N ASP A 164 -9.42 -10.81 -5.01
CA ASP A 164 -8.49 -10.80 -3.87
C ASP A 164 -7.03 -10.58 -4.32
N ILE A 165 -6.61 -11.16 -5.46
CA ILE A 165 -5.29 -10.93 -6.09
C ILE A 165 -5.18 -9.51 -6.66
N LEU A 166 -6.28 -8.95 -7.16
CA LEU A 166 -6.34 -7.59 -7.72
C LEU A 166 -6.66 -6.51 -6.66
N SER A 167 -7.15 -6.87 -5.48
CA SER A 167 -7.58 -5.96 -4.42
C SER A 167 -6.43 -5.66 -3.49
N VAL A 168 -5.71 -4.58 -3.78
CA VAL A 168 -4.89 -3.72 -2.87
C VAL A 168 -3.77 -4.39 -2.06
N GLY A 169 -3.90 -5.64 -1.63
CA GLY A 169 -2.91 -6.39 -0.86
C GLY A 169 -1.69 -6.86 -1.66
N ASP A 170 -1.76 -6.83 -3.00
CA ASP A 170 -0.70 -7.30 -3.90
C ASP A 170 -0.32 -6.22 -4.96
N PHE A 171 -0.46 -4.92 -4.62
CA PHE A 171 -0.04 -3.83 -5.52
C PHE A 171 1.43 -3.95 -5.94
N SER A 172 2.29 -4.45 -5.06
CA SER A 172 3.70 -4.72 -5.34
C SER A 172 3.92 -5.79 -6.42
N LEU A 173 3.12 -6.86 -6.43
CA LEU A 173 3.17 -7.90 -7.47
C LEU A 173 2.63 -7.39 -8.80
N VAL A 174 1.54 -6.63 -8.79
CA VAL A 174 1.03 -5.95 -9.99
C VAL A 174 2.11 -5.03 -10.54
N LEU A 175 2.73 -4.21 -9.69
CA LEU A 175 3.83 -3.32 -10.07
C LEU A 175 4.98 -4.12 -10.70
N LEU A 176 5.41 -5.23 -10.10
CA LEU A 176 6.46 -6.10 -10.66
C LEU A 176 6.09 -6.65 -12.05
N LEU A 177 4.86 -7.12 -12.24
CA LEU A 177 4.39 -7.58 -13.54
C LEU A 177 4.49 -6.47 -14.59
N PHE A 178 4.00 -5.27 -14.28
CA PHE A 178 4.05 -4.13 -15.18
C PHE A 178 5.50 -3.67 -15.47
N ALA A 179 6.40 -3.78 -14.49
CA ALA A 179 7.82 -3.51 -14.67
C ALA A 179 8.48 -4.52 -15.63
N ILE A 180 8.15 -5.81 -15.52
CA ILE A 180 8.68 -6.87 -16.41
C ILE A 180 8.23 -6.64 -17.86
N PHE A 181 6.96 -6.25 -18.07
CA PHE A 181 6.42 -5.96 -19.40
C PHE A 181 6.74 -4.54 -19.91
N ASN A 182 7.43 -3.72 -19.11
CA ASN A 182 7.74 -2.32 -19.41
C ASN A 182 6.49 -1.50 -19.77
N LYS A 183 5.40 -1.71 -19.03
CA LYS A 183 4.10 -1.02 -19.21
C LYS A 183 3.81 -0.04 -18.08
N MET A 184 4.85 0.55 -17.48
CA MET A 184 4.72 1.43 -16.32
C MET A 184 3.80 2.63 -16.56
N GLU A 185 3.70 3.11 -17.80
CA GLU A 185 2.74 4.17 -18.13
C GLU A 185 1.29 3.77 -17.90
N LEU A 186 0.93 2.56 -18.33
CA LEU A 186 -0.42 2.03 -18.12
C LEU A 186 -0.69 1.82 -16.63
N LEU A 187 0.29 1.30 -15.88
CA LEU A 187 0.20 1.19 -14.42
C LEU A 187 -0.09 2.54 -13.78
N LEU A 188 0.60 3.59 -14.21
CA LEU A 188 0.48 4.93 -13.64
C LEU A 188 -0.89 5.54 -13.90
N TRP A 189 -1.42 5.39 -15.13
CA TRP A 189 -2.77 5.83 -15.47
C TRP A 189 -3.84 5.08 -14.67
N LEU A 190 -3.72 3.75 -14.57
CA LEU A 190 -4.62 2.94 -13.76
C LEU A 190 -4.55 3.33 -12.27
N GLY A 191 -3.35 3.58 -11.76
CA GLY A 191 -3.12 4.06 -10.39
C GLY A 191 -3.73 5.43 -10.14
N ALA A 192 -3.53 6.39 -11.06
CA ALA A 192 -4.09 7.73 -10.95
C ALA A 192 -5.62 7.72 -10.95
N ILE A 193 -6.24 7.02 -11.90
CA ILE A 193 -7.70 6.91 -11.96
C ILE A 193 -8.23 6.16 -10.75
N GLY A 194 -7.64 5.00 -10.44
CA GLY A 194 -8.09 4.13 -9.35
C GLY A 194 -8.00 4.79 -7.99
N ALA A 195 -6.86 5.41 -7.64
CA ALA A 195 -6.64 6.03 -6.34
C ALA A 195 -7.56 7.25 -6.13
N ASN A 196 -7.75 8.08 -7.15
CA ASN A 196 -8.63 9.24 -7.05
C ASN A 196 -10.11 8.84 -7.01
N LEU A 197 -10.53 7.85 -7.81
CA LEU A 197 -11.89 7.32 -7.76
C LEU A 197 -12.19 6.70 -6.39
N PHE A 198 -11.25 5.91 -5.86
CA PHE A 198 -11.37 5.33 -4.53
C PHE A 198 -11.52 6.43 -3.46
N CYS A 199 -10.71 7.49 -3.53
CA CYS A 199 -10.83 8.63 -2.63
C CYS A 199 -12.22 9.30 -2.71
N ILE A 200 -12.74 9.53 -3.93
CA ILE A 200 -14.05 10.14 -4.13
C ILE A 200 -15.14 9.27 -3.53
N ILE A 201 -15.10 7.95 -3.77
CA ILE A 201 -16.06 6.99 -3.22
C ILE A 201 -15.96 6.98 -1.69
N LEU A 202 -14.75 6.95 -1.14
CA LEU A 202 -14.51 6.98 0.30
C LEU A 202 -15.10 8.25 0.94
N LEU A 203 -14.87 9.40 0.33
CA LEU A 203 -15.44 10.67 0.78
C LEU A 203 -16.97 10.68 0.64
N ALA A 204 -17.53 10.15 -0.44
CA ALA A 204 -18.98 10.11 -0.65
C ALA A 204 -19.69 9.22 0.39
N ILE A 205 -19.14 8.03 0.67
CA ILE A 205 -19.65 7.12 1.71
C ILE A 205 -19.57 7.79 3.09
N ASN A 206 -18.48 8.50 3.35
CA ASN A 206 -18.23 9.10 4.66
C ASN A 206 -18.71 10.55 4.79
N PHE A 207 -19.39 11.10 3.77
CA PHE A 207 -19.73 12.52 3.71
C PHE A 207 -20.58 12.99 4.90
N LYS A 208 -21.58 12.18 5.27
CA LYS A 208 -22.46 12.47 6.42
C LYS A 208 -21.70 12.43 7.76
N TYR A 209 -20.82 11.45 7.92
CA TYR A 209 -20.01 11.30 9.13
C TYR A 209 -18.96 12.40 9.27
N LEU A 210 -18.35 12.85 8.16
CA LEU A 210 -17.37 13.92 8.16
C LEU A 210 -17.98 15.29 8.49
N THR A 211 -19.25 15.51 8.11
CA THR A 211 -19.96 16.79 8.31
C THR A 211 -20.66 16.92 9.66
N GLY A 212 -20.63 15.89 10.52
CA GLY A 212 -21.19 15.96 11.88
C GLY A 212 -22.71 16.12 11.93
N ARG A 213 -23.43 15.76 10.85
CA ARG A 213 -24.89 15.70 10.85
C ARG A 213 -25.33 14.36 11.42
N GLU A 214 -25.50 14.32 12.74
CA GLU A 214 -26.27 13.27 13.41
C GLU A 214 -27.76 13.49 13.12
N GLU A 215 -28.53 12.41 12.93
CA GLU A 215 -29.97 12.44 12.66
C GLU A 215 -30.78 13.09 13.80
#